data_AF-A0A0Q5ZU72-F1
#
_entry.id   AF-A0A0Q5ZU72-F1
#
_cell.length_a   1.000
_cell.length_b   1.000
_cell.length_c   1.000
_cell.angle_alpha   90.00
_cell.angle_beta   90.00
_cell.angle_gamma   90.00
#
_symmetry.space_group_name_H-M   'P 1'
#
loop_
_entity.id
_entity.type
_entity.pdbx_description
1 polymer ?
#
loop_
_entity_poly.entity_id
_entity_poly.type
_entity_poly.pdbx_seq_one_letter_code
_entity_poly.pdbx_strand_id
1 'polypeptide(L)'
;MICFSQIITKKVKDIDIKKITKSDAVADKMVSYEITLNSIAIAEALRNTIDNNDCRQTWGEVKVEFREVDSSGQLDWSLKPIKADFDQTYLFYSNPLNGVAHRSNSYYQDRMGVNEDNFIKKVNVRVPEQKVKNRRIVAVVTIEIQTAHKDNDFATYDRLRVKMGRNSFFYLEDIPVKNESTMITTDGRYIIDERTGSMIINGGNSDDSHRVWLYFTIKKKS
;
A
#
# COMPACT_ATOMS: atom_id res chain seq x y z
N MET A 1 40.55 -67.09 53.98
CA MET A 1 39.27 -66.62 53.41
C MET A 1 39.22 -65.11 53.63
N ILE A 2 39.60 -64.33 52.62
CA ILE A 2 39.72 -62.85 52.69
C ILE A 2 38.73 -62.31 51.67
N CYS A 3 37.70 -61.59 52.13
CA CYS A 3 36.73 -60.91 51.27
C CYS A 3 37.27 -59.54 50.87
N PHE A 4 37.56 -59.35 49.58
CA PHE A 4 37.77 -58.03 48.98
C PHE A 4 36.41 -57.42 48.61
N SER A 5 36.07 -56.27 49.18
CA SER A 5 34.95 -55.45 48.73
C SER A 5 35.28 -54.81 47.38
N GLN A 6 34.57 -55.18 46.32
CA GLN A 6 34.63 -54.45 45.05
C GLN A 6 33.71 -53.23 45.13
N ILE A 7 34.32 -52.05 45.03
CA ILE A 7 33.64 -50.78 44.76
C ILE A 7 33.17 -50.83 43.30
N ILE A 8 31.87 -50.93 43.09
CA ILE A 8 31.27 -50.83 41.75
C ILE A 8 31.16 -49.34 41.41
N THR A 9 32.12 -48.81 40.67
CA THR A 9 31.98 -47.55 39.96
C THR A 9 30.97 -47.74 38.83
N LYS A 10 29.72 -47.33 39.04
CA LYS A 10 28.74 -47.18 37.96
C LYS A 10 29.29 -46.14 36.97
N LYS A 11 29.81 -46.60 35.83
CA LYS A 11 29.94 -45.77 34.63
C LYS A 11 28.56 -45.20 34.33
N VAL A 12 28.43 -43.88 34.48
CA VAL A 12 27.28 -43.13 33.99
C VAL A 12 27.21 -43.42 32.49
N LYS A 13 26.13 -44.07 32.06
CA LYS A 13 25.86 -44.34 30.65
C LYS A 13 25.91 -43.02 29.89
N ASP A 14 26.63 -43.05 28.78
CA ASP A 14 26.62 -42.02 27.75
C ASP A 14 25.19 -41.56 27.52
N ILE A 15 24.91 -40.33 27.95
CA ILE A 15 23.77 -39.57 27.46
C ILE A 15 24.11 -39.32 26.01
N ASP A 16 23.47 -40.04 25.10
CA ASP A 16 23.42 -39.70 23.69
C ASP A 16 22.93 -38.26 23.57
N ILE A 17 23.88 -37.33 23.55
CA ILE A 17 23.66 -35.99 23.05
C ILE A 17 23.35 -36.22 21.58
N LYS A 18 22.07 -36.39 21.26
CA LYS A 18 21.57 -36.15 19.92
C LYS A 18 22.09 -34.77 19.57
N LYS A 19 23.13 -34.74 18.74
CA LYS A 19 23.47 -33.59 17.91
C LYS A 19 22.13 -33.16 17.35
N ILE A 20 21.65 -32.00 17.78
CA ILE A 20 20.61 -31.29 17.05
C ILE A 20 21.31 -30.89 15.74
N THR A 21 21.34 -31.82 14.79
CA THR A 21 21.53 -31.50 13.40
C THR A 21 20.42 -30.52 13.12
N LYS A 22 20.84 -29.26 12.93
CA LYS A 22 20.09 -28.12 12.42
C LYS A 22 18.80 -28.65 11.80
N SER A 23 17.74 -28.63 12.61
CA SER A 23 16.48 -29.29 12.29
C SER A 23 16.11 -28.94 10.86
N ASP A 24 15.52 -29.89 10.15
CA ASP A 24 14.67 -29.66 9.00
C ASP A 24 13.61 -28.61 9.36
N ALA A 25 14.03 -27.34 9.38
CA ALA A 25 13.13 -26.21 9.47
C ALA A 25 12.35 -26.32 8.18
N VAL A 26 11.15 -26.88 8.29
CA VAL A 26 10.17 -26.95 7.21
C VAL A 26 10.23 -25.62 6.50
N ALA A 27 10.75 -25.63 5.26
CA ALA A 27 10.91 -24.40 4.50
C ALA A 27 9.57 -23.69 4.50
N ASP A 28 9.52 -22.49 5.09
CA ASP A 28 8.26 -21.79 5.24
C ASP A 28 7.62 -21.65 3.86
N LYS A 29 6.37 -22.11 3.75
CA LYS A 29 5.68 -22.15 2.47
C LYS A 29 5.52 -20.71 2.01
N MET A 30 5.98 -20.41 0.80
CA MET A 30 5.78 -19.09 0.21
C MET A 30 4.35 -18.99 -0.33
N VAL A 31 3.70 -17.88 -0.04
CA VAL A 31 2.36 -17.54 -0.54
C VAL A 31 2.43 -16.24 -1.32
N SER A 32 1.61 -16.14 -2.37
CA SER A 32 1.59 -14.98 -3.25
C SER A 32 0.39 -14.10 -2.92
N TYR A 33 0.61 -12.80 -2.87
CA TYR A 33 -0.43 -11.78 -2.68
C TYR A 33 -0.42 -10.81 -3.85
N GLU A 34 -1.61 -10.31 -4.18
CA GLU A 34 -1.84 -9.25 -5.16
C GLU A 34 -2.48 -8.07 -4.43
N ILE A 35 -1.90 -6.89 -4.54
CA ILE A 35 -2.57 -5.64 -4.17
C ILE A 35 -2.93 -4.90 -5.45
N THR A 36 -4.16 -4.43 -5.52
CA THR A 36 -4.71 -3.71 -6.67
C THR A 36 -5.22 -2.36 -6.22
N LEU A 37 -5.06 -1.35 -7.07
CA LEU A 37 -5.83 -0.11 -6.98
C LEU A 37 -6.98 -0.26 -7.98
N ASN A 38 -8.19 -0.41 -7.45
CA ASN A 38 -9.38 -0.68 -8.25
C ASN A 38 -9.92 0.59 -8.91
N SER A 39 -10.03 1.66 -8.13
CA SER A 39 -10.53 2.94 -8.63
C SER A 39 -10.05 4.11 -7.79
N ILE A 40 -10.06 5.28 -8.43
CA ILE A 40 -9.90 6.59 -7.80
C ILE A 40 -11.20 7.36 -8.06
N ALA A 41 -11.88 7.78 -7.00
CA ALA A 41 -13.10 8.57 -7.06
C ALA A 41 -12.89 9.94 -6.41
N ILE A 42 -13.52 10.97 -6.95
CA ILE A 42 -13.33 12.36 -6.51
C ILE A 42 -14.69 13.04 -6.28
N ALA A 43 -14.72 13.95 -5.31
CA ALA A 43 -15.76 14.96 -5.18
C ALA A 43 -15.17 16.27 -4.63
N GLU A 44 -15.77 17.38 -5.01
CA GLU A 44 -15.55 18.65 -4.33
C GLU A 44 -16.04 18.58 -2.88
N ALA A 45 -15.29 19.16 -1.94
CA ALA A 45 -15.54 19.01 -0.51
C ALA A 45 -16.60 19.99 0.05
N LEU A 46 -16.80 21.13 -0.62
CA LEU A 46 -17.65 22.24 -0.14
C LEU A 46 -18.98 22.40 -0.88
N ARG A 47 -19.13 21.85 -2.09
CA ARG A 47 -20.41 21.88 -2.83
C ARG A 47 -21.20 20.59 -2.59
N ASN A 48 -22.53 20.72 -2.67
CA ASN A 48 -23.52 19.67 -2.44
C ASN A 48 -23.18 18.37 -3.21
N THR A 49 -23.83 17.27 -2.85
CA THR A 49 -23.77 15.92 -3.48
C THR A 49 -24.05 15.88 -5.00
N ILE A 50 -24.18 17.02 -5.66
CA ILE A 50 -24.35 17.22 -7.09
C ILE A 50 -22.96 17.42 -7.70
N ASP A 51 -22.43 16.35 -8.28
CA ASP A 51 -21.22 16.40 -9.08
C ASP A 51 -21.56 16.87 -10.51
N ASN A 52 -21.01 18.00 -10.94
CA ASN A 52 -21.17 18.57 -12.29
C ASN A 52 -20.19 17.96 -13.32
N ASN A 53 -19.46 16.91 -12.96
CA ASN A 53 -18.36 16.30 -13.72
C ASN A 53 -17.08 17.12 -13.84
N ASP A 54 -16.98 18.24 -13.14
CA ASP A 54 -15.86 19.16 -13.35
C ASP A 54 -14.62 18.77 -12.55
N CYS A 55 -14.75 17.88 -11.55
CA CYS A 55 -13.64 17.38 -10.73
C CYS A 55 -13.32 15.90 -11.00
N ARG A 56 -12.81 15.60 -12.20
CA ARG A 56 -12.53 14.22 -12.65
C ARG A 56 -11.10 13.97 -13.11
N GLN A 57 -10.23 14.97 -13.07
CA GLN A 57 -8.87 14.85 -13.57
C GLN A 57 -7.91 14.60 -12.41
N THR A 58 -7.12 13.53 -12.52
CA THR A 58 -6.19 13.09 -11.48
C THR A 58 -4.81 12.84 -12.03
N TRP A 59 -3.81 13.27 -11.27
CA TRP A 59 -2.40 12.97 -11.50
C TRP A 59 -1.71 12.59 -10.19
N GLY A 60 -0.43 12.27 -10.29
CA GLY A 60 0.43 11.92 -9.19
C GLY A 60 0.69 10.43 -9.15
N GLU A 61 0.92 9.91 -7.96
CA GLU A 61 1.39 8.56 -7.76
C GLU A 61 0.75 7.89 -6.55
N VAL A 62 0.56 6.58 -6.69
CA VAL A 62 0.23 5.68 -5.59
C VAL A 62 1.28 4.58 -5.62
N LYS A 63 2.16 4.60 -4.62
CA LYS A 63 3.25 3.64 -4.46
C LYS A 63 2.89 2.62 -3.40
N VAL A 64 3.40 1.40 -3.55
CA VAL A 64 3.30 0.35 -2.54
C VAL A 64 4.68 -0.23 -2.24
N GLU A 65 4.98 -0.36 -0.96
CA GLU A 65 6.09 -1.13 -0.43
C GLU A 65 5.57 -2.22 0.50
N PHE A 66 6.15 -3.40 0.43
CA PHE A 66 5.85 -4.46 1.40
C PHE A 66 6.94 -4.48 2.46
N ARG A 67 6.53 -4.40 3.73
CA ARG A 67 7.46 -4.35 4.86
C ARG A 67 7.07 -5.32 5.94
N GLU A 68 8.05 -5.64 6.77
CA GLU A 68 7.82 -6.41 7.98
C GLU A 68 7.54 -5.46 9.14
N VAL A 69 6.62 -5.90 10.01
CA VAL A 69 6.46 -5.31 11.34
C VAL A 69 7.19 -6.15 12.37
N ASP A 70 7.58 -5.52 13.47
CA ASP A 70 8.20 -6.15 14.63
C ASP A 70 7.16 -6.84 15.54
N SER A 71 7.61 -7.37 16.69
CA SER A 71 6.73 -8.03 17.68
C SER A 71 5.78 -7.09 18.40
N SER A 72 6.02 -5.78 18.33
CA SER A 72 5.12 -4.75 18.85
C SER A 72 4.13 -4.25 17.79
N GLY A 73 4.26 -4.70 16.53
CA GLY A 73 3.43 -4.25 15.41
C GLY A 73 3.93 -2.94 14.78
N GLN A 74 5.13 -2.47 15.14
CA GLN A 74 5.74 -1.31 14.50
C GLN A 74 6.50 -1.71 13.24
N LEU A 75 6.56 -0.81 12.25
CA LEU A 75 7.36 -1.03 11.05
C LEU A 75 8.83 -1.16 11.41
N ASP A 76 9.44 -2.27 11.00
CA ASP A 76 10.87 -2.46 11.15
C ASP A 76 11.59 -1.78 9.98
N TRP A 77 11.90 -0.50 10.16
CA TRP A 77 12.61 0.31 9.16
C TRP A 77 14.06 -0.11 8.93
N SER A 78 14.63 -0.95 9.82
CA SER A 78 15.98 -1.48 9.66
C SER A 78 16.05 -2.55 8.56
N LEU A 79 14.93 -3.22 8.31
CA LEU A 79 14.80 -4.21 7.25
C LEU A 79 14.51 -3.53 5.91
N LYS A 80 15.14 -4.07 4.85
CA LYS A 80 14.84 -3.65 3.49
C LYS A 80 13.39 -4.05 3.15
N PRO A 81 12.68 -3.24 2.33
CA PRO A 81 11.40 -3.64 1.77
C PRO A 81 11.49 -5.01 1.09
N ILE A 82 10.42 -5.80 1.25
CA ILE A 82 10.25 -7.06 0.55
C ILE A 82 10.05 -6.75 -0.92
N LYS A 83 10.85 -7.40 -1.77
CA LYS A 83 10.85 -7.21 -3.21
C LYS A 83 9.51 -7.68 -3.81
N ALA A 84 8.80 -6.76 -4.47
CA ALA A 84 7.65 -7.10 -5.29
C ALA A 84 8.09 -7.82 -6.59
N ASP A 85 7.17 -8.59 -7.19
CA ASP A 85 7.41 -9.24 -8.47
C ASP A 85 7.72 -8.19 -9.55
N PHE A 86 8.72 -8.47 -10.39
CA PHE A 86 9.20 -7.57 -11.45
C PHE A 86 9.60 -6.16 -10.98
N ASP A 87 9.96 -5.98 -9.71
CA ASP A 87 10.35 -4.67 -9.15
C ASP A 87 9.27 -3.59 -9.28
N GLN A 88 7.99 -3.99 -9.36
CA GLN A 88 6.88 -3.05 -9.50
C GLN A 88 6.49 -2.44 -8.15
N THR A 89 6.53 -1.11 -8.07
CA THR A 89 6.18 -0.36 -6.85
C THR A 89 5.00 0.59 -7.04
N TYR A 90 4.54 0.83 -8.27
CA TYR A 90 3.47 1.78 -8.55
C TYR A 90 2.14 1.08 -8.82
N LEU A 91 1.13 1.44 -8.05
CA LEU A 91 -0.29 1.16 -8.31
C LEU A 91 -0.96 2.25 -9.15
N PHE A 92 -0.36 3.45 -9.20
CA PHE A 92 -0.77 4.53 -10.10
C PHE A 92 0.41 5.46 -10.33
N TYR A 93 0.54 5.96 -11.55
CA TYR A 93 1.46 7.02 -11.90
C TYR A 93 0.91 7.77 -13.11
N SER A 94 0.65 9.06 -12.95
CA SER A 94 0.35 9.97 -14.05
C SER A 94 1.03 11.31 -13.79
N ASN A 95 1.76 11.82 -14.79
CA ASN A 95 2.48 13.07 -14.66
C ASN A 95 1.62 14.23 -15.20
N PRO A 96 1.32 15.26 -14.38
CA PRO A 96 0.54 16.42 -14.84
C PRO A 96 1.19 17.17 -16.00
N LEU A 97 2.52 17.07 -16.16
CA LEU A 97 3.28 17.71 -17.24
C LEU A 97 3.05 17.08 -18.61
N ASN A 98 2.64 15.81 -18.66
CA ASN A 98 2.42 15.09 -19.92
C ASN A 98 1.03 15.34 -20.49
N GLY A 99 0.18 16.15 -19.83
CA GLY A 99 -1.16 16.51 -20.28
C GLY A 99 -2.22 15.40 -20.23
N VAL A 100 -1.82 14.13 -20.02
CA VAL A 100 -2.74 12.99 -19.97
C VAL A 100 -3.20 12.73 -18.54
N ALA A 101 -4.30 13.36 -18.15
CA ALA A 101 -4.95 13.08 -16.87
C ALA A 101 -5.55 11.68 -16.84
N HIS A 102 -5.48 11.01 -15.69
CA HIS A 102 -6.39 9.90 -15.43
C HIS A 102 -7.78 10.48 -15.19
N ARG A 103 -8.78 9.94 -15.89
CA ARG A 103 -10.18 10.29 -15.65
C ARG A 103 -10.70 9.45 -14.48
N SER A 104 -10.73 10.07 -13.31
CA SER A 104 -11.31 9.48 -12.10
C SER A 104 -12.84 9.44 -12.14
N ASN A 105 -13.39 8.55 -11.32
CA ASN A 105 -14.81 8.40 -11.12
C ASN A 105 -15.36 9.59 -10.32
N SER A 106 -16.58 10.02 -10.63
CA SER A 106 -17.37 10.80 -9.68
C SER A 106 -17.71 9.94 -8.47
N TYR A 107 -17.45 10.45 -7.26
CA TYR A 107 -17.83 9.73 -6.04
C TYR A 107 -19.36 9.54 -5.91
N TYR A 108 -20.15 10.53 -6.33
CA TYR A 108 -21.61 10.51 -6.15
C TYR A 108 -22.35 9.89 -7.34
N GLN A 109 -21.76 9.88 -8.55
CA GLN A 109 -22.43 9.38 -9.76
C GLN A 109 -21.89 8.05 -10.26
N ASP A 110 -20.57 7.86 -10.25
CA ASP A 110 -19.94 6.70 -10.91
C ASP A 110 -19.46 5.63 -9.92
N ARG A 111 -19.39 5.94 -8.62
CA ARG A 111 -18.78 5.05 -7.62
C ARG A 111 -19.61 3.80 -7.31
N MET A 112 -20.81 3.67 -7.88
CA MET A 112 -21.67 2.50 -7.66
C MET A 112 -21.00 1.25 -8.25
N GLY A 113 -20.54 0.34 -7.38
CA GLY A 113 -20.10 -1.01 -7.77
C GLY A 113 -18.66 -1.15 -8.27
N VAL A 114 -17.67 -0.66 -7.50
CA VAL A 114 -16.26 -0.97 -7.77
C VAL A 114 -16.06 -2.50 -7.71
N ASN A 115 -15.91 -3.12 -8.89
CA ASN A 115 -15.66 -4.55 -9.03
C ASN A 115 -14.19 -4.84 -8.68
N GLU A 116 -13.95 -5.86 -7.85
CA GLU A 116 -12.63 -6.34 -7.45
C GLU A 116 -11.76 -6.79 -8.63
N ASP A 117 -12.37 -7.19 -9.75
CA ASP A 117 -11.68 -7.62 -10.97
C ASP A 117 -11.38 -6.47 -11.93
N ASN A 118 -11.99 -5.30 -11.71
CA ASN A 118 -11.64 -4.07 -12.41
C ASN A 118 -10.56 -3.33 -11.62
N PHE A 119 -9.40 -3.12 -12.24
CA PHE A 119 -8.29 -2.42 -11.61
C PHE A 119 -7.56 -1.47 -12.57
N ILE A 120 -7.06 -0.37 -12.01
CA ILE A 120 -6.15 0.54 -12.68
C ILE A 120 -4.80 -0.15 -12.84
N LYS A 121 -4.27 -0.69 -11.74
CA LYS A 121 -3.03 -1.47 -11.74
C LYS A 121 -2.97 -2.38 -10.53
N LYS A 122 -2.07 -3.36 -10.61
CA LYS A 122 -1.80 -4.34 -9.57
C LYS A 122 -0.31 -4.57 -9.39
N VAL A 123 0.06 -4.95 -8.18
CA VAL A 123 1.42 -5.32 -7.78
C VAL A 123 1.35 -6.64 -7.02
N ASN A 124 2.28 -7.54 -7.29
CA ASN A 124 2.35 -8.85 -6.65
C ASN A 124 3.56 -8.97 -5.74
N VAL A 125 3.43 -9.76 -4.68
CA VAL A 125 4.53 -10.09 -3.77
C VAL A 125 4.45 -11.54 -3.33
N ARG A 126 5.60 -12.17 -3.13
CA ARG A 126 5.69 -13.49 -2.50
C ARG A 126 6.29 -13.36 -1.12
N VAL A 127 5.60 -13.91 -0.12
CA VAL A 127 5.97 -13.78 1.28
C VAL A 127 5.84 -15.10 2.02
N PRO A 128 6.59 -15.30 3.12
CA PRO A 128 6.47 -16.52 3.92
C PRO A 128 5.08 -16.59 4.61
N GLU A 129 4.42 -17.75 4.53
CA GLU A 129 3.05 -17.93 5.03
C GLU A 129 2.95 -17.73 6.54
N GLN A 130 3.94 -18.18 7.31
CA GLN A 130 3.93 -17.96 8.77
C GLN A 130 3.98 -16.49 9.13
N LYS A 131 4.71 -15.66 8.36
CA LYS A 131 4.74 -14.21 8.59
C LYS A 131 3.36 -13.59 8.38
N VAL A 132 2.60 -14.04 7.38
CA VAL A 132 1.24 -13.55 7.14
C VAL A 132 0.27 -14.01 8.23
N LYS A 133 0.33 -15.30 8.62
CA LYS A 133 -0.49 -15.83 9.72
C LYS A 133 -0.27 -15.09 11.03
N ASN A 134 0.96 -14.63 11.27
CA ASN A 134 1.33 -13.84 12.43
C ASN A 134 1.15 -12.31 12.24
N ARG A 135 0.49 -11.86 11.16
CA ARG A 135 0.25 -10.45 10.83
C ARG A 135 1.53 -9.60 10.79
N ARG A 136 2.62 -10.18 10.30
CA ARG A 136 3.95 -9.56 10.25
C ARG A 136 4.25 -8.83 8.96
N ILE A 137 3.43 -8.97 7.92
CA ILE A 137 3.64 -8.32 6.64
C ILE A 137 2.58 -7.23 6.44
N VAL A 138 3.03 -6.04 6.05
CA VAL A 138 2.17 -4.89 5.74
C VAL A 138 2.53 -4.32 4.38
N ALA A 139 1.51 -4.01 3.59
CA ALA A 139 1.61 -3.16 2.42
C ALA A 139 1.49 -1.70 2.86
N VAL A 140 2.58 -0.95 2.76
CA VAL A 140 2.65 0.49 2.99
C VAL A 140 2.35 1.18 1.66
N VAL A 141 1.20 1.84 1.58
CA VAL A 141 0.75 2.55 0.38
C VAL A 141 0.94 4.04 0.57
N THR A 142 1.91 4.62 -0.13
CA THR A 142 2.18 6.07 -0.15
C THR A 142 1.38 6.72 -1.27
N ILE A 143 0.62 7.75 -0.93
CA ILE A 143 -0.33 8.41 -1.82
C ILE A 143 0.04 9.88 -1.94
N GLU A 144 0.36 10.27 -3.17
CA GLU A 144 0.68 11.64 -3.55
C GLU A 144 -0.13 11.99 -4.81
N ILE A 145 -1.34 12.47 -4.62
CA ILE A 145 -2.28 12.75 -5.70
C ILE A 145 -2.45 14.26 -5.92
N GLN A 146 -2.65 14.63 -7.17
CA GLN A 146 -3.15 15.93 -7.58
C GLN A 146 -4.47 15.78 -8.33
N THR A 147 -5.27 16.83 -8.29
CA THR A 147 -6.59 16.91 -8.89
C THR A 147 -6.78 18.25 -9.57
N ALA A 148 -7.58 18.31 -10.63
CA ALA A 148 -8.04 19.57 -11.19
C ALA A 148 -9.57 19.62 -11.23
N HIS A 149 -10.10 20.78 -10.87
CA HIS A 149 -11.50 21.14 -11.03
C HIS A 149 -11.62 22.25 -12.07
N LYS A 150 -12.58 22.13 -13.00
CA LYS A 150 -12.89 23.20 -13.93
C LYS A 150 -13.83 24.19 -13.25
N ASP A 151 -13.41 25.44 -13.10
CA ASP A 151 -14.32 26.46 -12.59
C ASP A 151 -15.42 26.74 -13.64
N ASN A 152 -16.67 26.85 -13.21
CA ASN A 152 -17.82 26.99 -14.12
C ASN A 152 -17.80 28.34 -14.85
N ASP A 153 -17.15 29.34 -14.26
CA ASP A 153 -17.28 30.74 -14.66
C ASP A 153 -16.00 31.26 -15.35
N PHE A 154 -14.92 30.48 -15.31
CA PHE A 154 -13.63 30.82 -15.92
C PHE A 154 -13.09 29.63 -16.72
N ALA A 155 -12.38 29.90 -17.83
CA ALA A 155 -11.66 28.87 -18.59
C ALA A 155 -10.42 28.33 -17.84
N THR A 156 -10.42 28.39 -16.50
CA THR A 156 -9.30 28.05 -15.63
C THR A 156 -9.61 26.82 -14.80
N TYR A 157 -8.56 26.07 -14.44
CA TYR A 157 -8.66 24.90 -13.59
C TYR A 157 -8.03 25.16 -12.24
N ASP A 158 -8.74 24.85 -11.17
CA ASP A 158 -8.19 24.80 -9.82
C ASP A 158 -7.41 23.51 -9.64
N ARG A 159 -6.10 23.67 -9.71
CA ARG A 159 -5.11 22.60 -9.59
C ARG A 159 -4.72 22.44 -8.12
N LEU A 160 -5.24 21.37 -7.50
CA LEU A 160 -5.05 21.05 -6.09
C LEU A 160 -4.19 19.80 -5.90
N ARG A 161 -3.38 19.78 -4.84
CA ARG A 161 -2.54 18.65 -4.43
C ARG A 161 -2.76 18.30 -2.97
N VAL A 162 -2.34 17.10 -2.59
CA VAL A 162 -2.16 16.78 -1.17
C VAL A 162 -0.99 17.62 -0.63
N LYS A 163 -1.19 18.32 0.50
CA LYS A 163 -0.13 19.12 1.14
C LYS A 163 1.02 18.28 1.68
N MET A 164 0.67 17.15 2.31
CA MET A 164 1.60 16.18 2.90
C MET A 164 1.24 14.77 2.42
N GLY A 165 2.20 14.03 1.86
CA GLY A 165 1.98 12.65 1.41
C GLY A 165 1.33 11.80 2.51
N ARG A 166 0.36 10.97 2.12
CA ARG A 166 -0.36 10.09 3.07
C ARG A 166 0.09 8.66 2.91
N ASN A 167 0.44 8.01 4.01
CA ASN A 167 0.65 6.58 4.06
C ASN A 167 -0.62 5.88 4.56
N SER A 168 -1.02 4.80 3.89
CA SER A 168 -2.01 3.85 4.37
C SER A 168 -1.33 2.50 4.60
N PHE A 169 -1.74 1.77 5.62
CA PHE A 169 -1.11 0.51 6.03
C PHE A 169 -2.13 -0.61 5.93
N PHE A 170 -1.88 -1.58 5.05
CA PHE A 170 -2.76 -2.72 4.87
C PHE A 170 -2.02 -4.01 5.21
N TYR A 171 -2.40 -4.65 6.31
CA TYR A 171 -1.83 -5.94 6.67
C TYR A 171 -2.22 -7.02 5.65
N LEU A 172 -1.24 -7.83 5.24
CA LEU A 172 -1.54 -9.07 4.54
C LEU A 172 -2.09 -10.06 5.57
N GLU A 173 -3.25 -10.63 5.26
CA GLU A 173 -3.98 -11.52 6.15
C GLU A 173 -4.27 -12.83 5.41
N ASP A 174 -4.40 -13.92 6.16
CA ASP A 174 -4.70 -15.25 5.61
C ASP A 174 -6.18 -15.41 5.24
N ILE A 175 -6.69 -14.49 4.43
CA ILE A 175 -8.04 -14.48 3.87
C ILE A 175 -7.97 -14.37 2.33
N PRO A 176 -8.95 -14.94 1.59
CA PRO A 176 -8.87 -14.97 0.13
C PRO A 176 -8.82 -13.57 -0.51
N VAL A 177 -9.67 -12.66 -0.02
CA VAL A 177 -9.81 -11.30 -0.53
C VAL A 177 -10.09 -10.35 0.63
N LYS A 178 -9.49 -9.16 0.56
CA LYS A 178 -9.67 -8.06 1.49
C LYS A 178 -9.83 -6.75 0.72
N ASN A 179 -10.92 -6.03 0.99
CA ASN A 179 -11.20 -4.74 0.38
C ASN A 179 -10.89 -3.61 1.38
N GLU A 180 -10.16 -2.62 0.92
CA GLU A 180 -9.71 -1.47 1.72
C GLU A 180 -10.03 -0.17 0.98
N SER A 181 -10.23 0.92 1.73
CA SER A 181 -10.37 2.23 1.12
C SER A 181 -9.68 3.30 1.95
N THR A 182 -9.08 4.27 1.28
CA THR A 182 -8.52 5.46 1.92
C THR A 182 -9.11 6.71 1.29
N MET A 183 -9.39 7.70 2.11
CA MET A 183 -9.79 9.04 1.67
C MET A 183 -8.66 10.03 1.97
N ILE A 184 -8.25 10.82 0.99
CA ILE A 184 -7.34 11.96 1.14
C ILE A 184 -8.07 13.26 0.78
N THR A 185 -7.48 14.38 1.19
CA THR A 185 -7.93 15.71 0.78
C THR A 185 -6.83 16.38 -0.05
N THR A 186 -7.21 16.99 -1.17
CA THR A 186 -6.34 17.90 -1.93
C THR A 186 -6.83 19.33 -1.70
N ASP A 187 -6.00 20.15 -1.07
CA ASP A 187 -6.33 21.51 -0.62
C ASP A 187 -5.12 22.48 -0.74
N GLY A 188 -3.98 21.99 -1.25
CA GLY A 188 -2.82 22.82 -1.56
C GLY A 188 -2.81 23.19 -3.03
N ARG A 189 -2.54 24.45 -3.38
CA ARG A 189 -2.49 24.87 -4.79
C ARG A 189 -1.15 24.50 -5.44
N TYR A 190 -1.20 24.18 -6.73
CA TYR A 190 -0.02 24.08 -7.58
C TYR A 190 -0.29 24.67 -8.96
N ILE A 191 0.76 25.13 -9.61
CA ILE A 191 0.74 25.62 -10.99
C ILE A 191 1.70 24.75 -11.79
N ILE A 192 1.42 24.54 -13.07
CA ILE A 192 2.40 23.99 -13.99
C ILE A 192 2.95 25.15 -14.77
N ASP A 193 4.26 25.37 -14.67
CA ASP A 193 4.96 26.28 -15.57
C ASP A 193 5.18 25.55 -16.91
N GLU A 194 4.40 25.95 -17.90
CA GLU A 194 4.46 25.37 -19.25
C GLU A 194 5.78 25.67 -19.98
N ARG A 195 6.54 26.70 -19.56
CA ARG A 195 7.83 27.05 -20.19
C ARG A 195 8.95 26.12 -19.76
N THR A 196 8.95 25.75 -18.47
CA THR A 196 9.98 24.88 -17.88
C THR A 196 9.51 23.44 -17.73
N GLY A 197 8.22 23.17 -17.98
CA GLY A 197 7.62 21.87 -17.69
C GLY A 197 7.77 21.50 -16.23
N SER A 198 7.72 22.48 -15.31
CA SER A 198 7.94 22.26 -13.88
C SER A 198 6.69 22.55 -13.07
N MET A 199 6.46 21.76 -12.03
CA MET A 199 5.40 22.03 -11.06
C MET A 199 5.88 23.07 -10.05
N ILE A 200 5.20 24.20 -9.99
CA ILE A 200 5.43 25.25 -8.99
C ILE A 200 4.41 25.08 -7.87
N ILE A 201 4.90 24.84 -6.67
CA ILE A 201 4.06 24.77 -5.47
C ILE A 201 3.83 26.19 -4.99
N ASN A 202 2.58 26.65 -5.03
CA ASN A 202 2.23 27.93 -4.44
C ASN A 202 1.84 27.70 -2.97
N GLY A 203 2.48 28.42 -2.05
CA GLY A 203 2.33 28.21 -0.60
C GLY A 203 0.97 28.62 -0.01
N GLY A 204 0.02 29.08 -0.84
CA GLY A 204 -1.31 29.47 -0.42
C GLY A 204 -2.25 28.28 -0.21
N ASN A 205 -3.16 28.40 0.76
CA ASN A 205 -4.32 27.52 0.85
C ASN A 205 -5.30 27.86 -0.26
N SER A 206 -5.90 26.83 -0.86
CA SER A 206 -7.08 27.04 -1.69
C SER A 206 -8.31 27.22 -0.81
N ASP A 207 -9.24 28.05 -1.25
CA ASP A 207 -10.63 28.06 -0.81
C ASP A 207 -11.36 26.76 -1.20
N ASP A 208 -11.03 26.22 -2.37
CA ASP A 208 -11.51 24.90 -2.80
C ASP A 208 -10.75 23.74 -2.15
N SER A 209 -11.43 22.61 -2.02
CA SER A 209 -10.78 21.35 -1.67
C SER A 209 -11.52 20.17 -2.28
N HIS A 210 -10.79 19.12 -2.61
CA HIS A 210 -11.39 17.87 -3.09
C HIS A 210 -11.13 16.75 -2.12
N ARG A 211 -12.11 15.87 -1.98
CA ARG A 211 -11.95 14.57 -1.34
C ARG A 211 -11.70 13.55 -2.43
N VAL A 212 -10.63 12.76 -2.27
CA VAL A 212 -10.29 11.67 -3.19
C VAL A 212 -10.33 10.37 -2.42
N TRP A 213 -11.10 9.41 -2.93
CA TRP A 213 -11.20 8.08 -2.39
C TRP A 213 -10.49 7.09 -3.29
N LEU A 214 -9.63 6.28 -2.69
CA LEU A 214 -8.90 5.21 -3.36
C LEU A 214 -9.43 3.88 -2.84
N TYR A 215 -9.78 2.99 -3.75
CA TYR A 215 -10.26 1.65 -3.45
C TYR A 215 -9.20 0.62 -3.79
N PHE A 216 -8.89 -0.24 -2.82
CA PHE A 216 -7.87 -1.27 -2.95
C PHE A 216 -8.47 -2.64 -2.69
N THR A 217 -8.00 -3.63 -3.45
CA THR A 217 -8.28 -5.04 -3.19
C THR A 217 -6.96 -5.77 -2.99
N ILE A 218 -6.88 -6.55 -1.93
CA ILE A 218 -5.75 -7.42 -1.60
C ILE A 218 -6.24 -8.86 -1.71
N LYS A 219 -5.69 -9.63 -2.64
CA LYS A 219 -6.07 -11.02 -2.90
C LYS A 219 -4.91 -11.96 -2.58
N LYS A 220 -5.17 -13.03 -1.82
CA LYS A 220 -4.26 -14.16 -1.70
C LYS A 220 -4.39 -15.02 -2.96
N LYS A 221 -3.31 -15.22 -3.70
CA LYS A 221 -3.31 -16.11 -4.86
C LYS A 221 -3.22 -17.56 -4.40
N SER A 222 -4.15 -18.37 -4.87
CA SER A 222 -4.19 -19.83 -4.72
C SER A 222 -3.03 -20.51 -5.44
#